data_AF-A0A935S600-F1
#
_entry.id   AF-A0A935S600-F1
#
_cell.length_a   1.000
_cell.length_b   1.000
_cell.length_c   1.000
_cell.angle_alpha   90.00
_cell.angle_beta   90.00
_cell.angle_gamma   90.00
#
_symmetry.space_group_name_H-M   'P 1'
#
loop_
_entity.id
_entity.type
_entity.pdbx_description
1 polymer ?
#
loop_
_entity_poly.entity_id
_entity_poly.type
_entity_poly.pdbx_seq_one_letter_code
_entity_poly.pdbx_strand_id
1 'polypeptide(L)' 'MKTIIKRSEKKGSTYLVKLKIDARTTILVRTPESLKNWKAKYPNAIELI' A
#
# COMPACT_ATOMS: atom_id res chain seq x y z
N MET A 1 19.31 -17.78 15.81
CA MET A 1 18.14 -17.63 14.91
C MET A 1 17.98 -16.16 14.57
N LYS A 2 17.80 -15.83 13.28
CA LYS A 2 17.99 -14.49 12.72
C LYS A 2 17.05 -13.46 13.34
N THR A 3 17.64 -12.38 13.86
CA THR A 3 16.98 -11.14 14.30
C THR A 3 16.12 -10.57 13.17
N ILE A 4 14.81 -10.57 13.35
CA ILE A 4 13.86 -9.91 12.46
C ILE A 4 13.91 -8.43 12.79
N ILE A 5 14.71 -7.68 12.02
CA ILE A 5 14.81 -6.24 12.10
C ILE A 5 13.47 -5.69 11.60
N LYS A 6 12.53 -5.45 12.53
CA LYS A 6 11.26 -4.81 12.27
C LYS A 6 11.57 -3.37 11.83
N ARG A 7 11.63 -3.18 10.51
CA ARG A 7 11.90 -1.90 9.85
C ARG A 7 11.07 -0.82 10.52
N SER A 8 11.79 0.18 11.02
CA SER A 8 11.26 1.42 11.57
C SER A 8 10.19 1.99 10.63
N GLU A 9 8.93 1.79 11.00
CA GLU A 9 7.81 2.46 10.35
C GLU A 9 7.96 3.95 10.65
N LYS A 10 8.11 4.75 9.60
CA LYS A 10 8.05 6.21 9.66
C LYS A 10 6.72 6.63 10.31
N LYS A 11 6.73 6.83 11.63
CA LYS A 11 5.70 7.59 12.35
C LYS A 11 5.62 8.97 11.70
N GLY A 12 4.61 9.21 10.86
CA GLY A 12 4.23 10.57 10.45
C GLY A 12 4.07 10.84 8.96
N SER A 13 4.44 9.93 8.06
CA SER A 13 4.02 10.07 6.66
C SER A 13 2.66 9.42 6.51
N THR A 14 1.60 10.22 6.48
CA THR A 14 0.26 9.77 6.08
C THR A 14 0.39 9.16 4.68
N TYR A 15 0.50 7.84 4.61
CA TYR A 15 0.63 7.06 3.37
C TYR A 15 -0.73 7.01 2.68
N LEU A 16 -1.29 8.18 2.33
CA LEU A 16 -2.54 8.29 1.58
C LEU A 16 -2.22 8.14 0.09
N VAL A 17 -2.40 6.94 -0.43
CA VAL A 17 -2.21 6.62 -1.85
C VAL A 17 -3.58 6.25 -2.43
N LYS A 18 -3.97 6.87 -3.56
CA LYS A 18 -5.14 6.42 -4.30
C LYS A 18 -4.70 5.27 -5.19
N LEU A 19 -5.23 4.07 -4.93
CA LEU A 19 -4.97 2.92 -5.78
C LEU A 19 -6.20 2.71 -6.68
N LYS A 20 -6.01 2.83 -7.98
CA LYS A 20 -7.02 2.53 -8.99
C LYS A 20 -6.90 1.07 -9.38
N ILE A 21 -7.86 0.25 -8.94
CA ILE A 21 -7.90 -1.19 -9.24
C ILE A 21 -8.48 -1.43 -10.62
N ASP A 22 -9.52 -0.66 -10.97
CA ASP A 22 -10.27 -0.78 -12.22
C ASP A 22 -10.67 0.60 -12.74
N ALA A 23 -11.21 0.67 -13.96
CA ALA A 23 -11.71 1.91 -14.55
C ALA A 23 -12.73 2.65 -13.65
N ARG A 24 -13.51 1.90 -12.86
CA ARG A 24 -14.55 2.42 -11.95
C ARG A 24 -14.18 2.35 -10.47
N THR A 25 -13.20 1.53 -10.09
CA THR A 25 -12.90 1.25 -8.68
C THR A 25 -11.58 1.89 -8.28
N THR A 26 -11.68 2.89 -7.41
CA THR A 26 -10.52 3.53 -6.77
C THR A 26 -10.66 3.39 -5.26
N ILE A 27 -9.60 2.92 -4.61
CA ILE A 27 -9.54 2.79 -3.15
C ILE A 27 -8.48 3.74 -2.60
N LEU A 28 -8.71 4.21 -1.38
CA LEU A 28 -7.73 5.01 -0.65
C LEU A 28 -7.00 4.08 0.31
N VAL A 29 -5.72 3.89 0.05
CA VAL A 29 -4.83 3.11 0.91
C VAL A 29 -4.12 4.08 1.84
N ARG A 30 -4.10 3.77 3.15
CA ARG A 30 -3.46 4.62 4.18
C ARG A 30 -2.19 4.02 4.77
N THR A 31 -1.90 2.75 4.47
CA THR A 31 -0.75 2.03 5.01
C THR A 31 0.00 1.26 3.92
N PRO A 32 1.34 1.16 4.03
CA PRO A 32 2.15 0.42 3.06
C PRO A 32 1.85 -1.08 3.04
N GLU A 33 1.44 -1.67 4.18
CA GLU A 33 1.00 -3.06 4.26
C GLU A 33 -0.27 -3.30 3.45
N SER A 34 -1.25 -2.40 3.56
CA SER A 34 -2.47 -2.47 2.76
C SER A 34 -2.14 -2.34 1.28
N LEU A 35 -1.26 -1.41 0.91
CA LEU A 35 -0.85 -1.22 -0.49
C LEU A 35 -0.27 -2.51 -1.08
N LYS A 36 0.61 -3.19 -0.33
CA LYS A 36 1.18 -4.47 -0.72
C LYS A 36 0.11 -5.54 -0.90
N ASN A 37 -0.86 -5.61 0.02
CA ASN A 37 -1.94 -6.59 -0.03
C ASN A 37 -2.89 -6.33 -1.22
N TRP A 38 -3.21 -5.07 -1.49
CA TRP A 38 -4.03 -4.67 -2.63
C TRP A 38 -3.32 -4.90 -3.96
N LYS A 39 -2.02 -4.58 -4.08
CA LYS A 39 -1.24 -4.90 -5.29
C LYS A 39 -1.08 -6.41 -5.52
N ALA A 40 -0.99 -7.21 -4.46
CA ALA A 40 -0.96 -8.66 -4.58
C ALA A 40 -2.30 -9.22 -5.09
N LYS A 41 -3.43 -8.67 -4.63
CA LYS A 41 -4.77 -9.06 -5.09
C LYS A 41 -5.09 -8.52 -6.49
N TYR A 42 -4.60 -7.32 -6.81
CA TYR A 42 -4.86 -6.60 -8.05
C TYR A 42 -3.53 -6.17 -8.66
N PRO A 43 -2.85 -7.06 -9.40
CA PRO A 43 -1.54 -6.77 -9.97
C PRO A 43 -1.56 -5.65 -11.02
N ASN A 44 -2.72 -5.41 -11.63
CA ASN A 44 -2.94 -4.34 -12.61
C ASN A 44 -3.30 -3.00 -11.98
N ALA A 45 -3.36 -2.91 -10.64
CA ALA A 45 -3.77 -1.69 -9.96
C ALA A 45 -2.71 -0.58 -10.10
N ILE A 46 -3.15 0.61 -10.48
CA ILE A 46 -2.31 1.79 -10.73
C ILE A 46 -2.35 2.69 -9.49
N GLU A 47 -1.17 3.09 -9.02
CA GLU A 47 -1.03 4.10 -7.97
C GLU A 47 -1.19 5.49 -8.57
N LEU A 48 -2.13 6.27 -8.04
CA LEU A 48 -2.36 7.68 -8.33
C LEU A 48 -1.85 8.48 -7.12
N ILE A 49 -0.73 9.19 -7.30
CA ILE A 49 -0.10 10.05 -6.27
C ILE A 49 -0.55 11.50 -6.38
#